data_AF-A0A2X3D6G5-F1
#
_entry.id   AF-A0A2X3D6G5-F1
#
_cell.length_a   1.000
_cell.length_b   1.000
_cell.length_c   1.000
_cell.angle_alpha   90.00
_cell.angle_beta   90.00
_cell.angle_gamma   90.00
#
_symmetry.space_group_name_H-M   'P 1'
#
loop_
_entity.id
_entity.type
_entity.pdbx_description
1 polymer ?
#
loop_
_entity_poly.entity_id
_entity_poly.type
_entity_poly.pdbx_seq_one_letter_code
_entity_poly.pdbx_strand_id
1 'polypeptide(L)' 'MAQQSDGSLVLLATERNLLTLNRASAEEIQDHRCAILNANH' A
#
# COMPACT_ATOMS: atom_id res chain seq x y z
N MET A 1 5.68 -4.93 -1.36
CA MET A 1 5.46 -6.09 -0.48
C MET A 1 5.40 -5.61 0.96
N ALA A 2 4.50 -6.16 1.76
CA ALA A 2 4.37 -5.82 3.18
C ALA A 2 4.38 -7.11 4.01
N GLN A 3 4.87 -7.04 5.25
CA GLN A 3 4.88 -8.17 6.16
C GLN A 3 3.58 -8.21 6.97
N GLN A 4 3.00 -9.39 7.13
CA GLN A 4 1.83 -9.61 7.98
C GLN A 4 2.25 -9.82 9.44
N SER A 5 1.29 -9.77 10.36
CA SER A 5 1.56 -9.91 11.80
C SER A 5 2.16 -11.26 12.21
N ASP A 6 1.98 -12.30 11.39
CA ASP A 6 2.56 -13.63 11.58
C ASP A 6 3.94 -13.81 10.93
N GLY A 7 4.51 -12.74 10.36
CA GLY A 7 5.81 -12.73 9.71
C GLY A 7 5.81 -13.16 8.24
N SER A 8 4.68 -13.64 7.72
CA SER A 8 4.52 -13.95 6.29
C SER A 8 4.44 -12.68 5.43
N LEU A 9 4.56 -12.83 4.10
CA LEU A 9 4.47 -11.71 3.16
C LEU A 9 3.09 -11.66 2.49
N VAL A 10 2.50 -10.47 2.43
CA VAL A 10 1.34 -10.22 1.56
C VAL A 10 1.80 -9.69 0.20
N LEU A 11 1.29 -10.32 -0.86
CA LEU A 11 1.40 -9.85 -2.23
C LEU A 11 0.10 -9.13 -2.61
N LEU A 12 0.22 -7.89 -3.07
CA LEU A 12 -0.90 -7.08 -3.55
C LEU A 12 -0.71 -6.83 -5.04
N ALA A 13 -1.79 -6.95 -5.80
CA ALA A 13 -1.81 -6.67 -7.22
C ALA A 13 -2.99 -5.75 -7.51
N THR A 14 -2.77 -4.81 -8.43
CA THR A 14 -3.82 -3.92 -8.92
C THR A 14 -3.78 -3.93 -10.44
N GLU A 15 -4.95 -3.84 -11.04
CA GLU A 15 -5.13 -3.75 -12.49
C GLU A 15 -5.64 -2.37 -12.86
N ARG A 16 -5.30 -1.91 -14.07
CA ARG A 16 -5.76 -0.64 -14.58
C ARG A 16 -7.27 -0.73 -14.86
N ASN A 17 -8.05 0.16 -14.26
CA ASN A 17 -9.49 0.23 -14.46
C ASN A 17 -9.92 1.69 -14.65
N LEU A 18 -10.44 2.02 -15.82
CA LEU A 18 -10.81 3.39 -16.17
C LEU A 18 -12.06 3.87 -15.42
N LEU A 19 -13.04 2.98 -15.21
CA LEU A 19 -14.30 3.32 -14.53
C LEU A 19 -14.06 3.75 -13.08
N THR A 20 -13.11 3.10 -12.40
CA THR A 20 -12.70 3.44 -11.04
C THR A 20 -11.53 4.42 -10.98
N LEU A 21 -11.06 4.91 -12.14
CA LEU A 21 -9.87 5.75 -12.28
C LEU A 21 -8.60 5.14 -11.64
N ASN A 22 -8.57 3.81 -11.47
CA ASN A 22 -7.41 3.10 -10.96
C ASN A 22 -6.35 3.00 -12.06
N ARG A 23 -5.19 3.62 -11.81
CA ARG A 23 -4.05 3.66 -12.75
C ARG A 23 -3.10 2.47 -12.59
N ALA A 24 -3.48 1.47 -11.80
CA ALA A 24 -2.64 0.39 -11.32
C ALA A 24 -1.37 0.88 -10.60
N SER A 25 -1.47 2.01 -9.88
CA SER A 25 -0.34 2.53 -9.10
C SER A 25 -0.33 1.90 -7.72
N ALA A 26 0.44 0.83 -7.54
CA ALA A 26 0.62 0.21 -6.22
C ALA A 26 1.27 1.14 -5.18
N GLU A 27 1.87 2.25 -5.62
CA GLU A 27 2.45 3.28 -4.75
C GLU A 27 1.39 4.01 -3.92
N GLU A 28 0.11 3.99 -4.32
CA GLU A 28 -0.96 4.75 -3.66
C GLU A 28 -1.18 4.41 -2.17
N ILE A 29 -0.79 3.20 -1.75
CA ILE A 29 -0.92 2.75 -0.35
C ILE A 29 0.31 3.12 0.50
N GLN A 30 1.37 3.63 -0.11
CA GLN A 30 2.59 4.03 0.58
C GLN A 30 2.53 5.52 0.93
N ASP A 31 2.90 5.87 2.16
CA ASP A 31 3.02 7.25 2.58
C ASP A 31 4.48 7.69 2.61
N HIS A 32 4.87 8.55 1.68
CA HIS A 32 6.22 9.15 1.62
C HIS A 32 6.47 10.19 2.71
N ARG A 33 5.46 10.57 3.50
CA ARG A 33 5.66 11.37 4.72
C ARG A 33 6.01 10.51 5.92
N CYS A 34 5.99 9.19 5.78
CA CYS A 34 6.26 8.23 6.84
C CYS A 34 5.47 8.51 8.13
N ALA A 35 4.23 8.99 8.02
CA ALA A 35 3.44 9.43 9.17
C ALA A 35 3.20 8.29 10.18
N ILE A 36 3.18 7.04 9.72
CA ILE A 36 3.07 5.85 10.57
C ILE A 36 4.18 5.76 11.63
N LEU A 37 5.37 6.28 11.36
CA LEU A 37 6.48 6.31 12.32
C LEU A 37 6.25 7.34 13.45
N ASN A 38 5.39 8.32 13.22
CA ASN A 38 5.09 9.41 14.15
C ASN A 38 3.70 9.30 14.79
N ALA A 39 2.89 8.30 14.41
CA ALA A 39 1.49 8.18 14.81
C ALA A 39 1.28 7.86 16.31
N ASN A 40 2.36 7.63 17.07
CA ASN A 40 2.34 7.25 18.49
C ASN A 40 3.20 8.18 19.39
N HIS A 41 3.52 9.39 18.93
CA HIS A 41 3.99 10.50 19.76
C HIS A 41 2.91 11.57 19.83
#